data_AF-A0A0K8QIU0-F1
#
_entry.id   AF-A0A0K8QIU0-F1
#
_cell.length_a   1.000
_cell.length_b   1.000
_cell.length_c   1.000
_cell.angle_alpha   90.00
_cell.angle_beta   90.00
_cell.angle_gamma   90.00
#
_symmetry.space_group_name_H-M   'P 1'
#
loop_
_entity.id
_entity.type
_entity.pdbx_description
1 polymer ?
#
loop_
_entity_poly.entity_id
_entity_poly.type
_entity_poly.pdbx_seq_one_letter_code
_entity_poly.pdbx_strand_id
1 'polypeptide(L)'
;MEGIATGFSMFEEYENRPVMNEDELKEAKYDWQRVRSTVQKVRSGKLVIRTGSRHSPVSWADRKRWSLADRLPGLFAYVEQSTVETIEQCTRKEREHIERRQAWEQALERARQLHVTDLNRRRLDDQLAASRRAGDLRRYADRIDRLADAMDDAEPALQAHQWAAWTRSEADLNDPLLRPTDLAYVTPEQIKDSDLEAFMPRGMSVWRPPPPVDDAGS
;
A
#
# COMPACT_ATOMS: atom_id res chain seq x y z
N MET A 1 -10.00 0.85 -24.67
CA MET A 1 -11.46 0.75 -24.50
C MET A 1 -11.82 -0.72 -24.42
N GLU A 2 -11.56 -1.33 -23.27
CA GLU A 2 -12.01 -2.70 -23.02
C GLU A 2 -13.51 -2.66 -22.78
N GLY A 3 -14.24 -3.37 -23.64
CA GLY A 3 -15.69 -3.48 -23.54
C GLY A 3 -16.06 -4.18 -22.24
N ILE A 4 -16.98 -3.57 -21.49
CA ILE A 4 -17.63 -4.16 -20.32
C ILE A 4 -18.08 -5.56 -20.72
N ALA A 5 -17.45 -6.60 -20.17
CA ALA A 5 -17.95 -7.96 -20.29
C ALA A 5 -19.20 -8.13 -19.40
N THR A 6 -20.25 -7.35 -19.68
CA THR A 6 -21.63 -7.78 -19.46
C THR A 6 -21.85 -8.95 -20.41
N GLY A 7 -21.31 -10.10 -20.06
CA GLY A 7 -21.53 -11.34 -20.78
C GLY A 7 -23.00 -11.68 -20.66
N PHE A 8 -23.79 -11.32 -21.66
CA PHE A 8 -25.15 -11.85 -21.77
C PHE A 8 -25.03 -13.27 -22.28
N SER A 9 -25.44 -14.24 -21.46
CA SER A 9 -25.63 -15.60 -21.94
C SER A 9 -27.08 -15.75 -22.38
N MET A 10 -27.28 -16.06 -23.66
CA MET A 10 -28.59 -16.33 -24.24
C MET A 10 -28.69 -17.83 -24.54
N PHE A 11 -29.74 -18.48 -24.04
CA PHE A 11 -29.94 -19.91 -24.25
C PHE A 11 -31.43 -20.27 -24.29
N GLU A 12 -31.75 -21.38 -24.94
CA GLU A 12 -33.12 -21.89 -25.01
C GLU A 12 -33.45 -22.71 -23.75
N GLU A 13 -34.63 -22.49 -23.16
CA GLU A 13 -35.13 -23.28 -22.03
C GLU A 13 -35.46 -24.71 -22.50
N TYR A 14 -35.02 -25.71 -21.76
CA TYR A 14 -35.39 -27.11 -22.00
C TYR A 14 -36.57 -27.48 -21.10
N GLU A 15 -37.58 -28.12 -21.69
CA GLU A 15 -38.74 -28.63 -20.97
C GLU A 15 -38.75 -30.16 -21.04
N ASN A 16 -39.09 -30.80 -19.93
CA ASN A 16 -39.29 -32.24 -19.92
C ASN A 16 -40.65 -32.55 -20.55
N ARG A 17 -40.65 -33.20 -21.71
CA ARG A 17 -41.89 -33.68 -22.35
C ARG A 17 -41.87 -35.20 -22.47
N PRO A 18 -43.02 -35.87 -22.24
CA PRO A 18 -43.16 -37.27 -22.60
C PRO A 18 -43.15 -37.36 -24.13
N VAL A 19 -42.05 -37.87 -24.69
CA VAL A 19 -41.92 -38.12 -26.12
C VAL A 19 -42.13 -39.61 -26.33
N MET A 20 -42.95 -39.97 -27.33
CA MET A 20 -43.15 -41.38 -27.66
C MET A 20 -41.85 -41.94 -28.21
N ASN A 21 -41.48 -43.15 -27.80
CA ASN A 21 -40.25 -43.78 -28.27
C ASN A 21 -40.32 -43.99 -29.79
N GLU A 22 -39.54 -43.23 -30.56
CA GLU A 22 -39.65 -43.19 -32.04
C GLU A 22 -39.36 -44.54 -32.70
N ASP A 23 -38.49 -45.35 -32.11
CA ASP A 23 -38.15 -46.67 -32.65
C ASP A 23 -39.32 -47.64 -32.47
N GLU A 24 -39.95 -47.64 -31.29
CA GLU A 24 -41.18 -48.42 -31.04
C GLU A 24 -42.39 -47.86 -31.81
N LEU A 25 -42.43 -46.55 -32.09
CA LEU A 25 -43.49 -45.90 -32.88
C LEU A 25 -43.39 -46.24 -34.36
N LYS A 26 -42.17 -46.35 -34.91
CA LYS A 26 -41.93 -46.78 -36.30
C LYS A 26 -42.19 -48.27 -36.49
N GLU A 27 -41.98 -49.07 -35.45
CA GLU A 27 -42.24 -50.51 -35.45
C GLU A 27 -43.70 -50.87 -35.11
N ALA A 28 -44.48 -49.89 -34.62
CA ALA A 28 -45.90 -50.06 -34.35
C ALA A 28 -46.67 -50.30 -35.64
N LYS A 29 -47.30 -51.47 -35.74
CA LYS A 29 -48.00 -51.93 -36.94
C LYS A 29 -49.42 -51.36 -37.06
N TYR A 30 -49.99 -50.86 -35.97
CA TYR A 30 -51.36 -50.37 -35.90
C TYR A 30 -51.46 -49.09 -35.06
N ASP A 31 -52.34 -48.17 -35.48
CA ASP A 31 -52.51 -46.84 -34.87
C ASP A 31 -53.00 -46.87 -33.40
N TRP A 32 -53.53 -48.00 -32.92
CA TRP A 32 -54.02 -48.17 -31.55
C TRP A 32 -52.98 -48.80 -30.60
N GLN A 33 -51.82 -49.22 -31.11
CA GLN A 33 -50.81 -49.91 -30.31
C GLN A 33 -50.13 -48.93 -29.36
N ARG A 34 -50.18 -49.22 -28.04
CA ARG A 34 -49.61 -48.34 -27.01
C ARG A 34 -48.08 -48.42 -27.01
N VAL A 35 -47.45 -47.36 -27.46
CA VAL A 35 -45.99 -47.15 -27.40
C VAL A 35 -45.62 -46.52 -26.05
N ARG A 36 -44.49 -46.93 -25.47
CA ARG A 36 -44.04 -46.38 -24.19
C ARG A 36 -43.54 -44.95 -24.40
N SER A 37 -44.03 -44.01 -23.58
CA SER A 37 -43.50 -42.64 -23.56
C SER A 37 -42.30 -42.57 -22.64
N THR A 38 -41.20 -42.00 -23.13
CA THR A 38 -40.02 -41.69 -22.31
C THR A 38 -39.95 -40.18 -22.12
N VAL A 39 -39.69 -39.72 -20.89
CA VAL A 39 -39.52 -38.29 -20.63
C VAL A 39 -38.17 -37.86 -21.17
N GLN A 40 -38.18 -36.99 -22.18
CA GLN A 40 -36.97 -36.42 -22.77
C GLN A 40 -36.93 -34.90 -22.56
N LYS A 41 -35.72 -34.35 -22.45
CA LYS A 41 -35.50 -32.89 -22.46
C LYS A 41 -35.62 -32.38 -23.89
N VAL A 42 -36.71 -31.69 -24.18
CA VAL A 42 -36.96 -31.11 -25.49
C VAL A 42 -36.78 -29.60 -25.40
N ARG A 43 -36.30 -29.01 -26.48
CA ARG A 43 -36.25 -27.56 -26.67
C ARG A 43 -37.65 -26.96 -26.57
N SER A 44 -37.86 -26.04 -25.63
CA SER A 44 -39.20 -25.52 -25.33
C SER A 44 -39.67 -24.41 -26.28
N GLY A 45 -38.78 -23.87 -27.13
CA GLY A 45 -39.03 -22.69 -27.96
C GLY A 45 -38.97 -21.36 -27.20
N LYS A 46 -38.66 -21.37 -25.89
CA LYS A 46 -38.57 -20.15 -25.06
C LYS A 46 -37.14 -19.71 -24.89
N LEU A 47 -36.91 -18.43 -25.12
CA LEU A 47 -35.59 -17.81 -25.00
C LEU A 47 -35.34 -17.30 -23.58
N VAL A 48 -34.14 -17.54 -23.05
CA VAL A 48 -33.69 -17.04 -21.75
C VAL A 48 -32.45 -16.17 -21.94
N ILE A 49 -32.50 -14.94 -21.42
CA ILE A 49 -31.36 -14.03 -21.30
C ILE A 49 -30.92 -14.03 -19.84
N ARG A 50 -29.63 -14.19 -19.59
CA ARG A 50 -29.03 -14.10 -18.24
C ARG A 50 -27.85 -13.14 -18.24
N THR A 51 -27.82 -12.23 -17.27
CA THR A 51 -26.74 -11.26 -17.01
C THR A 51 -26.52 -11.08 -15.50
N GLY A 52 -25.59 -10.22 -15.10
CA GLY A 52 -25.21 -10.00 -13.70
C GLY A 52 -24.00 -10.83 -13.27
N SER A 53 -23.59 -10.67 -12.01
CA SER A 53 -22.39 -11.33 -11.49
C SER A 53 -22.60 -12.84 -11.29
N ARG A 54 -21.50 -13.61 -11.24
CA ARG A 54 -21.53 -15.05 -10.96
C ARG A 54 -22.29 -15.41 -9.68
N HIS A 55 -22.28 -14.51 -8.69
CA HIS A 55 -22.87 -14.71 -7.37
C HIS A 55 -24.32 -14.18 -7.26
N SER A 56 -24.77 -13.37 -8.21
CA SER A 56 -26.13 -12.83 -8.26
C SER A 56 -26.60 -12.67 -9.71
N PRO A 57 -26.83 -13.79 -10.43
CA PRO A 57 -27.31 -13.74 -11.80
C PRO A 57 -28.77 -13.29 -11.85
N VAL A 58 -29.08 -12.43 -12.79
CA VAL A 58 -30.43 -12.00 -13.13
C VAL A 58 -30.81 -12.63 -14.47
N SER A 59 -32.03 -13.17 -14.58
CA SER A 59 -32.50 -13.86 -15.78
C SER A 59 -33.90 -13.42 -16.20
N TRP A 60 -34.11 -13.30 -17.51
CA TRP A 60 -35.38 -12.98 -18.15
C TRP A 60 -35.71 -14.08 -19.16
N ALA A 61 -36.98 -14.49 -19.22
CA ALA A 61 -37.43 -15.58 -20.09
C ALA A 61 -38.88 -15.38 -20.50
N ASP A 62 -39.32 -15.92 -21.63
CA ASP A 62 -40.75 -15.93 -21.99
C ASP A 62 -41.59 -16.67 -20.94
N ARG A 63 -42.66 -16.04 -20.45
CA ARG A 63 -43.59 -16.63 -19.46
C ARG A 63 -45.04 -16.50 -19.93
N LYS A 64 -45.94 -17.24 -19.27
CA LYS A 64 -47.39 -17.26 -19.62
C LYS A 64 -48.08 -15.88 -19.62
N ARG A 65 -47.51 -14.88 -18.92
CA ARG A 65 -48.13 -13.56 -18.71
C ARG A 65 -47.35 -12.40 -19.35
N TRP A 66 -46.19 -12.65 -19.94
CA TRP A 66 -45.35 -11.63 -20.55
C TRP A 66 -44.34 -12.26 -21.51
N SER A 67 -44.07 -11.59 -22.62
CA SER A 67 -43.02 -11.97 -23.55
C SER A 67 -41.69 -11.34 -23.15
N LEU A 68 -40.59 -11.96 -23.56
CA LEU A 68 -39.25 -11.43 -23.39
C LEU A 68 -39.11 -10.04 -24.01
N ALA A 69 -39.76 -9.80 -25.15
CA ALA A 69 -39.81 -8.51 -25.82
C ALA A 69 -40.41 -7.41 -24.92
N ASP A 70 -41.46 -7.72 -24.17
CA ASP A 70 -42.09 -6.77 -23.22
C ASP A 70 -41.17 -6.41 -22.05
N ARG A 71 -40.17 -7.25 -21.75
CA ARG A 71 -39.20 -7.03 -20.66
C ARG A 71 -37.85 -6.49 -21.14
N LEU A 72 -37.60 -6.41 -22.44
CA LEU A 72 -36.37 -5.84 -23.00
C LEU A 72 -36.09 -4.42 -22.49
N PRO A 73 -37.07 -3.49 -22.35
CA PRO A 73 -36.80 -2.17 -21.77
C PRO A 73 -36.26 -2.24 -20.34
N GLY A 74 -36.77 -3.17 -19.53
CA GLY A 74 -36.29 -3.40 -18.17
C GLY A 74 -34.90 -4.03 -18.11
N LEU A 75 -34.55 -4.87 -19.09
CA LEU A 75 -33.18 -5.38 -19.25
C LEU A 75 -32.21 -4.24 -19.59
N PHE A 76 -32.55 -3.37 -20.54
CA PHE A 76 -31.69 -2.23 -20.88
C PHE A 76 -31.49 -1.28 -19.70
N ALA A 77 -32.57 -0.95 -18.97
CA ALA A 77 -32.48 -0.13 -17.76
C ALA A 77 -31.58 -0.78 -16.68
N TYR A 78 -31.67 -2.10 -16.49
CA TYR A 78 -30.80 -2.84 -15.56
C TYR A 78 -29.33 -2.75 -15.97
N VAL A 79 -29.05 -2.90 -17.26
CA VAL A 79 -27.69 -2.83 -17.81
C VAL A 79 -27.12 -1.44 -17.62
N GLU A 80 -27.85 -0.40 -18.04
CA GLU A 80 -27.45 1.00 -17.88
C GLU A 80 -27.13 1.31 -16.41
N GLN A 81 -28.02 0.92 -15.49
CA GLN A 81 -27.78 1.10 -14.06
C GLN A 81 -26.51 0.37 -13.59
N SER A 82 -26.33 -0.90 -13.98
CA SER A 82 -25.13 -1.66 -13.60
C SER A 82 -23.84 -1.06 -14.14
N THR A 83 -23.88 -0.46 -15.33
CA THR A 83 -22.71 0.22 -15.92
C THR A 83 -22.36 1.50 -15.16
N VAL A 84 -23.37 2.28 -14.76
CA VAL A 84 -23.17 3.50 -13.96
C VAL A 84 -22.57 3.12 -12.61
N GLU A 85 -23.16 2.13 -11.92
CA GLU A 85 -22.65 1.65 -10.62
C GLU A 85 -21.20 1.14 -10.73
N THR A 86 -20.86 0.43 -11.80
CA THR A 86 -19.50 -0.06 -12.03
C THR A 86 -18.52 1.08 -12.27
N ILE A 87 -18.88 2.05 -13.12
CA ILE A 87 -18.05 3.23 -13.41
C ILE A 87 -17.82 4.04 -12.13
N GLU A 88 -18.87 4.26 -11.33
CA GLU A 88 -18.77 4.95 -10.04
C GLU A 88 -17.85 4.19 -9.07
N GLN A 89 -17.98 2.87 -8.99
CA GLN A 89 -17.12 2.04 -8.15
C GLN A 89 -15.66 2.09 -8.59
N CYS A 90 -15.37 2.00 -9.89
CA CYS A 90 -14.02 2.12 -10.43
C CYS A 90 -13.46 3.52 -10.14
N THR A 91 -14.24 4.57 -10.39
CA THR A 91 -13.82 5.96 -10.14
C THR A 91 -13.54 6.20 -8.65
N ARG A 92 -14.37 5.65 -7.76
CA ARG A 92 -14.15 5.75 -6.31
C ARG A 92 -12.88 5.02 -5.88
N LYS A 93 -12.68 3.78 -6.34
CA LYS A 93 -11.46 3.00 -6.03
C LYS A 93 -10.19 3.71 -6.52
N GLU A 94 -10.26 4.30 -7.72
CA GLU A 94 -9.15 5.08 -8.28
C GLU A 94 -8.82 6.28 -7.40
N ARG A 95 -9.83 7.07 -7.00
CA ARG A 95 -9.63 8.22 -6.11
C ARG A 95 -9.05 7.82 -4.77
N GLU A 96 -9.63 6.80 -4.12
CA GLU A 96 -9.14 6.30 -2.84
C GLU A 96 -7.69 5.78 -2.93
N HIS A 97 -7.31 5.23 -4.08
CA HIS A 97 -5.94 4.79 -4.32
C HIS A 97 -4.99 5.97 -4.45
N ILE A 98 -5.32 6.94 -5.30
CA ILE A 98 -4.52 8.15 -5.51
C ILE A 98 -4.32 8.87 -4.18
N GLU A 99 -5.39 9.04 -3.39
CA GLU A 99 -5.32 9.67 -2.07
C GLU A 99 -4.41 8.90 -1.11
N ARG A 100 -4.52 7.57 -1.06
CA ARG A 100 -3.64 6.73 -0.23
C ARG A 100 -2.17 6.83 -0.64
N ARG A 101 -1.91 6.86 -1.95
CA ARG A 101 -0.56 7.02 -2.49
C ARG A 101 0.02 8.38 -2.14
N GLN A 102 -0.73 9.45 -2.34
CA GLN A 102 -0.31 10.81 -1.99
C GLN A 102 -0.05 10.94 -0.49
N ALA A 103 -0.91 10.36 0.36
CA ALA A 103 -0.71 10.36 1.80
C ALA A 103 0.56 9.62 2.22
N TRP A 104 0.87 8.48 1.57
CA TRP A 104 2.09 7.73 1.81
C TRP A 104 3.35 8.51 1.37
N GLU A 105 3.33 9.14 0.19
CA GLU A 105 4.44 9.95 -0.31
C GLU A 105 4.72 11.16 0.60
N GLN A 106 3.67 11.85 1.06
CA GLN A 106 3.79 12.95 2.03
C GLN A 106 4.32 12.47 3.38
N ALA A 107 3.86 11.31 3.85
CA ALA A 107 4.36 10.71 5.08
C ALA A 107 5.85 10.38 4.99
N LEU A 108 6.31 9.84 3.86
CA LEU A 108 7.72 9.53 3.62
C LEU A 108 8.59 10.78 3.62
N GLU A 109 8.16 11.85 2.95
CA GLU A 109 8.90 13.10 2.93
C GLU A 109 8.97 13.75 4.33
N ARG A 110 7.85 13.72 5.07
CA ARG A 110 7.83 14.16 6.46
C ARG A 110 8.75 13.32 7.34
N ALA A 111 8.78 12.00 7.15
CA ALA A 111 9.65 11.09 7.88
C ALA A 111 11.13 11.43 7.62
N ARG A 112 11.51 11.75 6.38
CA ARG A 112 12.87 12.20 6.04
C ARG A 112 13.24 13.48 6.78
N GLN A 113 12.37 14.49 6.75
CA GLN A 113 12.61 15.76 7.44
C GLN A 113 12.77 15.57 8.95
N LEU A 114 11.92 14.74 9.55
CA LEU A 114 12.01 14.41 10.97
C LEU A 114 13.30 13.65 11.31
N HIS A 115 13.70 12.69 10.48
CA HIS A 115 14.95 11.95 10.64
C HIS A 115 16.16 12.89 10.61
N VAL A 116 16.25 13.77 9.60
CA VAL A 116 17.36 14.72 9.49
C VAL A 116 17.39 15.69 10.68
N THR A 117 16.22 16.13 11.14
CA THR A 117 16.11 17.00 12.33
C THR A 117 16.59 16.28 13.58
N ASP A 118 16.18 15.02 13.79
CA ASP A 118 16.57 14.22 14.94
C ASP A 118 18.07 13.89 14.93
N LEU A 119 18.63 13.56 13.77
CA LEU A 119 20.06 13.37 13.57
C LEU A 119 20.86 14.60 13.99
N ASN A 120 20.49 15.78 13.50
CA ASN A 120 21.21 17.02 13.83
C ASN A 120 21.02 17.43 15.29
N ARG A 121 19.86 17.11 15.90
CA ARG A 121 19.64 17.32 17.34
C ARG A 121 20.60 16.48 18.18
N ARG A 122 20.72 15.18 17.89
CA ARG A 122 21.66 14.28 18.59
C ARG A 122 23.10 14.76 18.43
N ARG A 123 23.50 15.13 17.21
CA ARG A 123 24.83 15.69 16.93
C ARG A 123 25.09 16.97 17.73
N LEU A 124 24.10 17.86 17.84
CA LEU A 124 24.21 19.08 18.64
C LEU A 124 24.42 18.74 20.12
N ASP A 125 23.67 17.80 20.66
CA ASP A 125 23.82 17.37 22.06
C ASP A 125 25.22 16.78 22.32
N ASP A 126 25.71 15.94 21.41
CA ASP A 126 27.07 15.38 21.48
C ASP A 126 28.14 16.48 21.40
N GLN A 127 27.98 17.45 20.49
CA GLN A 127 28.89 18.58 20.36
C GLN A 127 28.89 19.47 21.61
N LEU A 128 27.73 19.73 22.20
CA LEU A 128 27.63 20.47 23.46
C LEU A 128 28.34 19.74 24.60
N ALA A 129 28.18 18.43 24.71
CA ALA A 129 28.87 17.62 25.70
C ALA A 129 30.39 17.65 25.51
N ALA A 130 30.87 17.48 24.26
CA ALA A 130 32.29 17.53 23.92
C ALA A 130 32.90 18.91 24.21
N SER A 131 32.22 19.99 23.82
CA SER A 131 32.67 21.36 24.07
C SER A 131 32.75 21.67 25.58
N ARG A 132 31.76 21.23 26.37
CA ARG A 132 31.81 21.37 27.85
C ARG A 132 33.01 20.65 28.43
N ARG A 133 33.25 19.41 28.00
CA ARG A 133 34.39 18.60 28.45
C ARG A 133 35.74 19.27 28.10
N ALA A 134 35.88 19.80 26.88
CA ALA A 134 37.07 20.56 26.50
C ALA A 134 37.27 21.79 27.40
N GLY A 135 36.19 22.53 27.69
CA GLY A 135 36.22 23.64 28.64
C GLY A 135 36.65 23.23 30.06
N ASP A 136 36.17 22.09 30.56
CA ASP A 136 36.58 21.54 31.85
C ASP A 136 38.07 21.15 31.89
N LEU A 137 38.58 20.54 30.81
CA LEU A 137 39.99 20.19 30.67
C LEU A 137 40.88 21.44 30.69
N ARG A 138 40.51 22.50 29.96
CA ARG A 138 41.24 23.77 29.97
C ARG A 138 41.26 24.41 31.36
N ARG A 139 40.11 24.46 32.04
CA ARG A 139 40.03 24.95 33.44
C ARG A 139 40.86 24.11 34.40
N TYR A 140 40.97 22.81 34.17
CA TYR A 140 41.81 21.94 34.99
C TYR A 140 43.29 22.22 34.74
N ALA A 141 43.73 22.35 33.48
CA ALA A 141 45.08 22.75 33.12
C ALA A 141 45.46 24.10 33.74
N ASP A 142 44.57 25.10 33.71
CA ASP A 142 44.82 26.41 34.32
C ASP A 142 45.02 26.31 35.84
N ARG A 143 44.34 25.37 36.51
CA ARG A 143 44.54 25.13 37.95
C ARG A 143 45.87 24.41 38.22
N ILE A 144 46.28 23.50 37.34
CA ILE A 144 47.58 22.82 37.45
C ILE A 144 48.71 23.85 37.28
N ASP A 145 48.61 24.75 36.31
CA ASP A 145 49.63 25.80 36.12
C ASP A 145 49.75 26.70 37.35
N ARG A 146 48.61 27.17 37.90
CA ARG A 146 48.66 27.98 39.14
C ARG A 146 49.25 27.24 40.32
N LEU A 147 49.04 25.92 40.40
CA LEU A 147 49.66 25.10 41.44
C LEU A 147 51.16 25.02 41.20
N ALA A 148 51.60 24.76 39.96
CA ALA A 148 53.00 24.68 39.56
C ALA A 148 53.75 25.99 39.81
N ASP A 149 53.13 27.13 39.49
CA ASP A 149 53.68 28.48 39.72
C ASP A 149 53.94 28.77 41.22
N ALA A 150 53.23 28.07 42.12
CA ALA A 150 53.33 28.22 43.56
C ALA A 150 54.29 27.18 44.20
N MET A 151 54.91 26.29 43.42
CA MET A 151 55.84 25.30 43.93
C MET A 151 57.26 25.88 44.04
N ASP A 152 57.93 25.59 45.15
CA ASP A 152 59.33 26.01 45.36
C ASP A 152 60.32 25.14 44.55
N ASP A 153 59.99 23.87 44.34
CA ASP A 153 60.84 22.92 43.62
C ASP A 153 60.62 23.00 42.10
N ALA A 154 61.68 23.32 41.36
CA ALA A 154 61.62 23.55 39.92
C ALA A 154 61.29 22.29 39.10
N GLU A 155 61.71 21.10 39.54
CA GLU A 155 61.51 19.85 38.77
C GLU A 155 60.06 19.36 38.82
N PRO A 156 59.40 19.25 39.99
CA PRO A 156 57.96 19.03 40.09
C PRO A 156 57.11 20.10 39.38
N ALA A 157 57.49 21.38 39.49
CA ALA A 157 56.80 22.47 38.80
C ALA A 157 56.83 22.29 37.27
N LEU A 158 57.99 21.94 36.72
CA LEU A 158 58.13 21.68 35.28
C LEU A 158 57.26 20.50 34.82
N GLN A 159 57.22 19.40 35.57
CA GLN A 159 56.37 18.24 35.25
C GLN A 159 54.89 18.62 35.27
N ALA A 160 54.47 19.43 36.24
CA ALA A 160 53.09 19.91 36.33
C ALA A 160 52.71 20.79 35.12
N HIS A 161 53.58 21.72 34.68
CA HIS A 161 53.36 22.51 33.47
C HIS A 161 53.28 21.65 32.20
N GLN A 162 54.13 20.62 32.08
CA GLN A 162 54.06 19.69 30.95
C GLN A 162 52.72 18.94 30.91
N TRP A 163 52.23 18.52 32.07
CA TRP A 163 50.91 17.88 32.20
C TRP A 163 49.76 18.84 31.86
N ALA A 164 49.83 20.10 32.31
CA ALA A 164 48.85 21.13 31.95
C ALA A 164 48.84 21.40 30.44
N ALA A 165 50.02 21.50 29.81
CA ALA A 165 50.16 21.68 28.38
C ALA A 165 49.54 20.51 27.59
N TRP A 166 49.87 19.27 27.96
CA TRP A 166 49.28 18.08 27.34
C TRP A 166 47.76 18.05 27.50
N THR A 167 47.24 18.39 28.68
CA THR A 167 45.79 18.46 28.96
C THR A 167 45.08 19.47 28.06
N ARG A 168 45.71 20.61 27.75
CA ARG A 168 45.16 21.60 26.79
C ARG A 168 45.13 21.05 25.38
N SER A 169 46.20 20.39 24.94
CA SER A 169 46.23 19.75 23.62
C SER A 169 45.13 18.69 23.48
N GLU A 170 44.89 17.90 24.52
CA GLU A 170 43.79 16.93 24.56
C GLU A 170 42.42 17.61 24.50
N ALA A 171 42.25 18.74 25.19
CA ALA A 171 41.03 19.53 25.12
C ALA A 171 40.76 20.03 23.69
N ASP A 172 41.80 20.54 23.01
CA ASP A 172 41.69 21.07 21.66
C ASP A 172 41.38 19.98 20.63
N LEU A 173 41.94 18.78 20.79
CA LEU A 173 41.61 17.65 19.93
C LEU A 173 40.14 17.25 20.02
N ASN A 174 39.52 17.38 21.20
CA ASN A 174 38.15 16.96 21.43
C ASN A 174 37.12 18.11 21.29
N ASP A 175 37.56 19.35 21.06
CA ASP A 175 36.66 20.50 20.95
C ASP A 175 36.07 20.61 19.54
N PRO A 176 34.75 20.41 19.36
CA PRO A 176 34.11 20.55 18.05
C PRO A 176 34.19 21.98 17.51
N LEU A 177 34.39 22.99 18.37
CA LEU A 177 34.51 24.39 17.93
C LEU A 177 35.80 24.66 17.17
N LEU A 178 36.83 23.81 17.32
CA LEU A 178 38.08 23.91 16.57
C LEU A 178 38.03 23.18 15.22
N ARG A 179 36.90 22.53 14.90
CA ARG A 179 36.67 21.81 13.66
C ARG A 179 35.46 22.39 12.90
N PRO A 180 35.64 23.48 12.14
CA PRO A 180 34.53 24.17 11.47
C PRO A 180 33.69 23.28 10.55
N THR A 181 34.29 22.24 9.98
CA THR A 181 33.59 21.24 9.15
C THR A 181 32.49 20.49 9.90
N ASP A 182 32.63 20.36 11.22
CA ASP A 182 31.68 19.62 12.06
C ASP A 182 30.49 20.50 12.46
N LEU A 183 30.62 21.83 12.37
CA LEU A 183 29.63 22.85 12.74
C LEU A 183 28.62 23.13 11.61
N ALA A 184 28.30 22.13 10.81
CA ALA A 184 27.35 22.23 9.71
C ALA A 184 26.11 21.38 9.96
N TYR A 185 24.98 21.87 9.45
CA TYR A 185 23.76 21.08 9.33
C TYR A 185 23.99 19.98 8.30
N VAL A 186 23.84 18.72 8.72
CA VAL A 186 24.09 17.56 7.86
C VAL A 186 22.77 17.03 7.32
N THR A 187 22.72 16.90 6.00
CA THR A 187 21.65 16.19 5.28
C THR A 187 22.31 15.00 4.58
N PRO A 188 22.13 13.77 5.06
CA PRO A 188 22.68 12.58 4.41
C PRO A 188 22.14 12.46 2.97
N GLU A 189 23.03 12.18 2.02
CA GLU A 189 22.63 11.93 0.62
C GLU A 189 21.78 10.66 0.48
N GLN A 190 22.02 9.68 1.36
CA GLN A 190 21.30 8.42 1.41
C GLN A 190 20.81 8.19 2.84
N ILE A 191 19.49 8.11 3.01
CA ILE A 191 18.85 7.71 4.26
C ILE A 191 18.30 6.31 4.07
N LYS A 192 18.62 5.38 4.97
CA LYS A 192 18.12 4.01 4.89
C LYS A 192 16.63 3.98 5.22
N ASP A 193 15.88 3.14 4.51
CA ASP A 193 14.45 2.95 4.74
C ASP A 193 14.14 2.50 6.18
N SER A 194 15.04 1.72 6.80
CA SER A 194 14.94 1.35 8.22
C SER A 194 14.93 2.54 9.17
N ASP A 195 15.67 3.59 8.83
CA ASP A 195 15.82 4.78 9.67
C ASP A 195 14.60 5.71 9.50
N LEU A 196 13.92 5.63 8.36
CA LEU A 196 12.68 6.35 8.08
C LEU A 196 11.46 5.68 8.71
N GLU A 197 11.45 4.35 8.81
CA GLU A 197 10.35 3.56 9.38
C GLU A 197 9.95 4.05 10.78
N ALA A 198 10.93 4.41 11.61
CA ALA A 198 10.70 4.92 12.96
C ALA A 198 9.92 6.25 13.00
N PHE A 199 9.93 7.00 11.90
CA PHE A 199 9.24 8.29 11.76
C PHE A 199 7.97 8.19 10.92
N MET A 200 7.63 7.00 10.42
CA MET A 200 6.39 6.79 9.68
C MET A 200 5.16 6.80 10.62
N PRO A 201 4.01 7.30 10.15
CA PRO A 201 2.76 7.20 10.89
C PRO A 201 2.35 5.75 11.13
N ARG A 202 1.65 5.49 12.25
CA ARG A 202 1.15 4.15 12.57
C ARG A 202 0.28 3.60 11.44
N GLY A 203 0.57 2.36 11.01
CA GLY A 203 -0.15 1.69 9.94
C GLY A 203 0.38 1.98 8.53
N MET A 204 1.38 2.86 8.39
CA MET A 204 2.14 3.03 7.16
C MET A 204 3.56 2.48 7.34
N SER A 205 4.14 1.93 6.28
CA SER A 205 5.50 1.40 6.26
C SER A 205 6.19 1.83 4.98
N VAL A 206 7.50 2.08 5.06
CA VAL A 206 8.33 2.38 3.89
C VAL A 206 8.39 1.18 2.95
N TRP A 207 8.40 -0.02 3.51
CA TRP A 207 8.51 -1.29 2.77
C TRP A 207 7.21 -1.74 2.11
N ARG A 208 6.07 -1.14 2.51
CA ARG A 208 4.74 -1.52 2.03
C ARG A 208 4.02 -0.32 1.45
N PRO A 209 4.45 0.19 0.27
CA PRO A 209 3.72 1.22 -0.43
C PRO A 209 2.32 0.72 -0.78
N PRO A 210 1.34 1.63 -0.96
CA PRO A 210 0.06 1.27 -1.54
C PRO A 210 0.30 0.54 -2.87
N PRO A 211 -0.27 -0.67 -3.06
CA PRO A 211 -0.10 -1.41 -4.31
C PRO A 211 -0.57 -0.52 -5.46
N PRO A 212 0.01 -0.57 -6.67
CA PRO A 212 -0.49 0.19 -7.81
C PRO A 212 -1.97 -0.10 -8.04
N VAL A 213 -2.67 0.80 -8.75
CA VAL A 213 -3.98 0.45 -9.28
C VAL A 213 -3.71 -0.69 -10.25
N ASP A 214 -3.89 -1.92 -9.81
CA ASP A 214 -3.88 -3.05 -10.72
C ASP A 214 -5.03 -2.80 -11.70
N ASP A 215 -4.70 -2.61 -12.98
CA ASP A 215 -5.64 -2.74 -14.07
C ASP A 215 -6.27 -4.13 -13.89
N ALA A 216 -7.49 -4.15 -13.36
CA ALA A 216 -8.12 -5.36 -12.89
C ALA A 216 -8.39 -6.31 -14.08
N GLY A 217 -7.45 -7.22 -14.32
CA GLY A 217 -7.67 -8.53 -14.93
C GLY A 217 -7.54 -8.60 -16.45
N SER A 218 -6.39 -9.09 -16.92
CA SER A 218 -6.32 -9.93 -18.13
C SER A 218 -7.07 -11.25 -17.96
#